data_AF-A0A349LH73-F1
#
_entry.id   AF-A0A349LH73-F1
#
_cell.length_a   1.000
_cell.length_b   1.000
_cell.length_c   1.000
_cell.angle_alpha   90.00
_cell.angle_beta   90.00
_cell.angle_gamma   90.00
#
_symmetry.space_group_name_H-M   'P 1'
#
loop_
_entity.id
_entity.type
_entity.pdbx_description
1 polymer ?
#
loop_
_entity_poly.entity_id
_entity_poly.type
_entity_poly.pdbx_seq_one_letter_code
_entity_poly.pdbx_strand_id
1 'polypeptide(L)'
;CPDCGSVYNTFFSPTAVEHVCDRCGGALVHRKDDEPETVARRLQVYQAETAPLIDFYQAHPASVTRIAADRDVGDVYADFCDAVDAAFRDVS
;
A
#
# COMPACT_ATOMS: atom_id res chain seq x y z
N CYS A 1 11.23 -6.58 11.39
CA CYS A 1 11.87 -6.88 12.69
C CYS A 1 10.85 -7.57 13.60
N PRO A 2 11.09 -8.84 13.99
CA PRO A 2 10.21 -9.56 14.91
C PRO A 2 10.11 -8.90 16.30
N ASP A 3 11.18 -8.23 16.75
CA ASP A 3 11.28 -7.73 18.12
C ASP A 3 10.49 -6.41 18.33
N CYS A 4 10.48 -5.52 17.33
CA CYS A 4 9.88 -4.18 17.47
C CYS A 4 8.85 -3.81 16.39
N GLY A 5 8.57 -4.71 15.44
CA GLY A 5 7.58 -4.51 14.38
C GLY A 5 8.00 -3.58 13.23
N SER A 6 9.21 -3.01 13.25
CA SER A 6 9.69 -2.19 12.12
C SER A 6 9.72 -3.00 10.82
N VAL A 7 9.26 -2.38 9.73
CA VAL A 7 9.23 -2.95 8.38
C VAL A 7 10.21 -2.19 7.50
N TYR A 8 10.91 -2.91 6.63
CA TYR A 8 11.92 -2.38 5.73
C TYR A 8 11.67 -2.94 4.33
N ASN A 9 12.16 -2.23 3.31
CA ASN A 9 12.10 -2.67 1.92
C ASN A 9 13.48 -2.59 1.31
N THR A 10 13.93 -3.63 0.62
CA THR A 10 15.30 -3.73 0.09
C THR A 10 15.66 -2.65 -0.94
N PHE A 11 14.67 -2.02 -1.59
CA PHE A 11 14.88 -1.02 -2.64
C PHE A 11 14.58 0.41 -2.17
N PHE A 12 13.45 0.60 -1.47
CA PHE A 12 12.94 1.94 -1.13
C PHE A 12 13.26 2.37 0.30
N SER A 13 13.54 1.42 1.20
CA SER A 13 13.87 1.71 2.62
C SER A 13 14.79 0.61 3.18
N PRO A 14 16.02 0.49 2.64
CA PRO A 14 16.98 -0.52 3.08
C PRO A 14 17.52 -0.14 4.46
N THR A 15 18.03 -1.15 5.18
CA THR A 15 18.68 -0.91 6.47
C THR A 15 20.11 -0.40 6.31
N ALA A 16 20.62 0.30 7.32
CA ALA A 16 21.99 0.78 7.32
C ALA A 16 23.01 -0.37 7.38
N VAL A 17 22.65 -1.45 8.08
CA VAL A 17 23.41 -2.70 8.14
C VAL A 17 22.51 -3.84 7.68
N GLU A 18 23.01 -4.67 6.77
CA GLU A 18 22.24 -5.80 6.23
C GLU A 18 21.79 -6.73 7.36
N HIS A 19 20.51 -7.13 7.30
CA HIS A 19 19.86 -8.00 8.28
C HIS A 19 19.76 -7.45 9.73
N VAL A 20 20.03 -6.17 9.97
CA VAL A 20 19.93 -5.55 11.30
C VAL A 20 18.88 -4.45 11.31
N CYS A 21 18.02 -4.45 12.33
CA CYS A 21 17.00 -3.42 12.53
C CYS A 21 17.64 -2.11 12.99
N ASP A 22 17.54 -1.05 12.18
CA ASP A 22 18.06 0.28 12.53
C ASP A 22 17.43 0.88 13.78
N ARG A 23 16.22 0.44 14.16
CA ARG A 23 15.49 0.97 15.33
C ARG A 23 15.93 0.35 16.65
N CYS A 24 16.17 -0.96 16.68
CA CYS A 24 16.37 -1.71 17.94
C CYS A 24 17.56 -2.67 17.93
N GLY A 25 18.30 -2.77 16.83
CA GLY A 25 19.43 -3.69 16.66
C GLY A 25 19.06 -5.17 16.50
N GLY A 26 17.77 -5.51 16.52
CA GLY A 26 17.29 -6.88 16.37
C GLY A 26 17.52 -7.45 14.98
N ALA A 27 17.58 -8.78 14.87
CA ALA A 27 17.75 -9.47 13.58
C ALA A 27 16.51 -9.30 12.69
N LEU A 28 16.73 -9.00 11.41
CA LEU A 28 15.67 -8.94 10.42
C LEU A 28 15.47 -10.31 9.77
N VAL A 29 14.21 -10.59 9.47
CA VAL A 29 13.79 -11.80 8.76
C VAL A 29 12.86 -11.39 7.63
N HIS A 30 12.93 -12.12 6.52
CA HIS A 30 11.91 -12.06 5.49
C HIS A 30 10.63 -12.71 6.02
N ARG A 31 9.47 -12.08 5.81
CA ARG A 31 8.21 -12.66 6.26
C ARG A 31 7.73 -13.70 5.25
N LYS A 32 7.14 -14.78 5.75
CA LYS A 32 6.59 -15.86 4.90
C LYS A 32 5.49 -15.38 3.95
N ASP A 33 4.76 -14.33 4.31
CA ASP A 33 3.69 -13.79 3.48
C ASP A 33 4.18 -12.89 2.33
N ASP A 34 5.48 -12.60 2.28
CA ASP A 34 6.14 -11.90 1.19
C ASP A 34 6.73 -12.87 0.14
N GLU A 35 6.59 -14.19 0.33
CA GLU A 35 7.03 -15.20 -0.64
C GLU A 35 6.25 -15.10 -1.96
N PRO A 36 6.89 -15.31 -3.12
CA PRO A 36 6.24 -15.14 -4.44
C PRO A 36 4.93 -15.91 -4.61
N GLU A 37 4.88 -17.15 -4.11
CA GLU A 37 3.68 -17.98 -4.17
C GLU A 37 2.53 -17.39 -3.35
N THR A 38 2.83 -16.87 -2.15
CA THR A 38 1.85 -16.21 -1.29
C THR A 38 1.34 -14.92 -1.93
N VAL A 39 2.23 -14.12 -2.51
CA VAL A 39 1.87 -12.89 -3.24
C VAL A 39 0.97 -13.20 -4.43
N ALA A 40 1.33 -14.20 -5.24
CA ALA A 40 0.52 -14.61 -6.39
C ALA A 40 -0.88 -15.07 -5.96
N ARG A 41 -0.97 -15.87 -4.89
CA ARG A 41 -2.26 -16.30 -4.35
C ARG A 41 -3.11 -15.12 -3.86
N ARG A 42 -2.50 -14.16 -3.15
CA ARG A 42 -3.20 -12.95 -2.68
C ARG A 42 -3.73 -12.11 -3.84
N LEU A 43 -2.96 -11.98 -4.93
CA LEU A 43 -3.39 -11.26 -6.11
C LEU A 43 -4.57 -11.95 -6.81
N GLN A 44 -4.57 -13.29 -6.91
CA GLN A 44 -5.70 -14.05 -7.44
C GLN A 44 -6.98 -13.83 -6.62
N VAL A 45 -6.86 -13.88 -5.28
CA VAL A 45 -8.00 -13.63 -4.38
C VAL A 45 -8.50 -12.20 -4.53
N TYR A 46 -7.61 -11.21 -4.58
CA TYR A 46 -7.98 -9.81 -4.84
C TYR A 46 -8.74 -9.67 -6.16
N GLN A 47 -8.26 -10.28 -7.24
CA GLN A 47 -8.92 -10.25 -8.55
C GLN A 47 -10.31 -10.88 -8.52
N ALA A 48 -10.49 -11.97 -7.77
CA ALA A 48 -11.77 -12.67 -7.69
C ALA A 48 -12.78 -11.97 -6.78
N GLU A 49 -12.33 -11.42 -5.64
CA GLU A 49 -13.23 -11.01 -4.55
C GLU A 49 -13.30 -9.49 -4.36
N THR A 50 -12.23 -8.75 -4.67
CA THR A 50 -12.15 -7.31 -4.41
C THR A 50 -12.22 -6.47 -5.68
N ALA A 51 -11.53 -6.86 -6.75
CA ALA A 51 -11.52 -6.11 -8.01
C ALA A 51 -12.92 -5.83 -8.59
N PRO A 52 -13.92 -6.74 -8.51
CA PRO A 52 -15.29 -6.44 -8.99
C PRO A 52 -15.98 -5.28 -8.27
N LEU A 53 -15.53 -4.91 -7.06
CA LEU A 53 -16.07 -3.73 -6.35
C LEU A 53 -15.77 -2.43 -7.10
N ILE A 54 -14.70 -2.40 -7.92
CA ILE A 54 -14.37 -1.26 -8.76
C ILE A 54 -15.54 -0.97 -9.73
N ASP A 55 -16.02 -2.00 -10.43
CA ASP A 55 -17.15 -1.86 -11.36
C ASP A 55 -18.44 -1.46 -10.63
N PHE A 56 -18.68 -2.05 -9.45
CA PHE A 56 -19.82 -1.69 -8.61
C PHE A 56 -19.81 -0.20 -8.26
N TYR A 57 -18.68 0.32 -7.78
CA TYR A 57 -18.57 1.73 -7.39
C TYR A 57 -18.59 2.67 -8.60
N GLN A 58 -18.08 2.27 -9.76
CA GLN A 58 -18.20 3.05 -11.00
C GLN A 58 -19.63 3.21 -11.50
N ALA A 59 -20.46 2.18 -11.31
CA ALA A 59 -21.87 2.23 -11.68
C ALA A 59 -22.73 2.90 -10.58
N HIS A 60 -22.15 3.18 -9.42
CA HIS A 60 -22.87 3.76 -8.29
C HIS A 60 -23.05 5.28 -8.51
N PRO A 61 -24.18 5.87 -8.05
CA PRO A 61 -24.40 7.31 -8.16
C PRO A 61 -23.49 8.15 -7.24
N ALA A 62 -22.79 7.52 -6.30
CA ALA A 62 -21.82 8.21 -5.46
C ALA A 62 -20.55 8.55 -6.27
N SER A 63 -19.95 9.70 -5.95
CA SER A 63 -18.69 10.10 -6.59
C SER A 63 -17.56 9.16 -6.19
N VAL A 64 -16.77 8.73 -7.18
CA VAL A 64 -15.60 7.86 -7.01
C VAL A 64 -14.42 8.49 -7.72
N THR A 65 -13.36 8.77 -6.97
CA THR A 65 -12.10 9.30 -7.49
C THR A 65 -11.05 8.21 -7.50
N ARG A 66 -10.36 8.05 -8.65
CA ARG A 66 -9.23 7.12 -8.78
C ARG A 66 -7.92 7.86 -8.60
N ILE A 67 -7.02 7.26 -7.84
CA ILE A 67 -5.66 7.77 -7.60
C ILE A 67 -4.68 6.68 -8.01
N ALA A 68 -3.70 7.03 -8.84
CA ALA A 68 -2.63 6.12 -9.25
C ALA A 68 -1.64 5.94 -8.10
N ALA A 69 -1.36 4.69 -7.72
CA ALA A 69 -0.53 4.35 -6.55
C ALA A 69 0.84 3.76 -6.92
N ASP A 70 1.26 3.86 -8.19
CA ASP A 70 2.51 3.34 -8.74
C ASP A 70 3.60 4.40 -8.91
N ARG A 71 3.40 5.60 -8.33
CA ARG A 71 4.35 6.72 -8.34
C ARG A 71 5.08 6.86 -7.00
N ASP A 72 5.90 7.90 -6.87
CA ASP A 72 6.52 8.26 -5.60
C ASP A 72 5.47 8.49 -4.50
N VAL A 73 5.79 8.11 -3.27
CA VAL A 73 4.86 8.19 -2.13
C VAL A 73 4.40 9.63 -1.87
N GLY A 74 5.28 10.62 -2.05
CA GLY A 74 4.93 12.03 -1.90
C GLY A 74 3.92 12.49 -2.96
N ASP A 75 4.12 12.06 -4.19
CA ASP A 75 3.22 12.37 -5.31
C ASP A 75 1.84 11.72 -5.11
N VAL A 76 1.79 10.45 -4.68
CA VAL A 76 0.52 9.75 -4.40
C VAL A 76 -0.23 10.42 -3.24
N TYR A 77 0.50 10.87 -2.22
CA TYR A 77 -0.07 11.58 -1.08
C TYR A 77 -0.67 12.93 -1.48
N ALA A 78 0.01 13.69 -2.35
CA ALA A 78 -0.50 14.95 -2.88
C ALA A 78 -1.81 14.74 -3.67
N ASP A 79 -1.84 13.79 -4.60
CA ASP A 79 -3.06 13.45 -5.36
C ASP A 79 -4.23 13.06 -4.45
N PHE A 80 -3.94 12.34 -3.36
CA PHE A 80 -4.94 11.99 -2.36
C PHE A 80 -5.51 13.21 -1.64
N CYS A 81 -4.65 14.12 -1.17
CA CYS A 81 -5.08 15.37 -0.53
C CYS A 81 -5.95 16.21 -1.48
N ASP A 82 -5.52 16.37 -2.73
CA ASP A 82 -6.27 17.13 -3.73
C ASP A 82 -7.66 16.52 -3.99
N ALA A 83 -7.74 15.18 -4.09
CA ALA A 83 -9.00 14.46 -4.26
C ALA A 83 -9.95 14.63 -3.08
N VAL A 84 -9.43 14.58 -1.84
CA VAL A 84 -10.19 14.79 -0.62
C VAL A 84 -10.70 16.24 -0.54
N ASP A 85 -9.83 17.22 -0.76
CA ASP A 85 -10.19 18.64 -0.73
C ASP A 85 -11.24 18.99 -1.80
N ALA A 86 -11.12 18.42 -3.00
CA ALA A 86 -12.15 18.56 -4.03
C ALA A 86 -13.50 17.98 -3.58
N ALA A 87 -13.50 16.76 -3.04
CA ALA A 87 -14.71 16.10 -2.59
C ALA A 87 -15.45 16.85 -1.46
N PHE A 88 -14.73 17.55 -0.58
CA PHE A 88 -15.34 18.34 0.50
C PHE A 88 -15.72 19.77 0.09
N ARG A 89 -15.09 20.34 -0.95
CA ARG A 89 -15.50 21.64 -1.51
C ARG A 89 -16.89 21.59 -2.16
N ASP A 90 -17.23 20.49 -2.81
CA ASP A 90 -18.52 20.33 -3.52
C ASP A 90 -19.73 20.09 -2.59
N VAL A 91 -19.50 19.98 -1.28
CA VAL A 91 -20.54 19.75 -0.25
C VAL A 91 -20.86 21.03 0.55
N SER A 92 -20.15 22.14 0.28
CA SER A 92 -20.32 23.45 0.94
C SER A 92 -21.04 24.45 0.03
#